data_AF-A0A318JSX1-F1
#
_entry.id   AF-A0A318JSX1-F1
#
_cell.length_a   1.000
_cell.length_b   1.000
_cell.length_c   1.000
_cell.angle_alpha   90.00
_cell.angle_beta   90.00
_cell.angle_gamma   90.00
#
_symmetry.space_group_name_H-M   'P 1'
#
loop_
_entity.id
_entity.type
_entity.pdbx_description
1 polymer ?
#
loop_
_entity_poly.entity_id
_entity_poly.type
_entity_poly.pdbx_seq_one_letter_code
_entity_poly.pdbx_strand_id
1 'polypeptide(L)'
;MGDSVSVDPAVLREAAGRLDTLYDTAGTSLRDTDRAIADSHDGWREDAATAFGRFTGYLDNRRTTLQRQLAELSEALKTTAATLQTQDQSRAANTTQLQSSLDL
;
A
#
# COMPACT_ATOMS: atom_id res chain seq x y z
N MET A 1 -11.56 29.18 2.70
CA MET A 1 -11.65 28.25 3.84
C MET A 1 -11.85 26.87 3.23
N GLY A 2 -10.82 26.03 3.23
CA GLY A 2 -11.00 24.65 2.77
C GLY A 2 -11.82 23.91 3.82
N ASP A 3 -12.89 23.26 3.39
CA ASP A 3 -13.67 22.39 4.27
C ASP A 3 -12.70 21.48 5.02
N SER A 4 -12.81 21.49 6.35
CA SER A 4 -12.08 20.55 7.20
C SER A 4 -12.61 19.15 6.90
N VAL A 5 -11.96 18.47 5.96
CA VAL A 5 -12.22 17.06 5.68
C VAL A 5 -11.84 16.28 6.93
N SER A 6 -12.84 15.90 7.72
CA SER A 6 -12.69 14.95 8.81
C SER A 6 -12.49 13.59 8.18
N VAL A 7 -11.23 13.15 8.12
CA VAL A 7 -10.88 11.80 7.70
C VAL A 7 -10.79 10.95 8.95
N ASP A 8 -11.67 9.95 9.07
CA ASP A 8 -11.63 8.99 10.17
C ASP A 8 -10.35 8.13 10.07
N PRO A 9 -9.46 8.16 11.09
CA PRO A 9 -8.28 7.31 11.13
C PRO A 9 -8.59 5.81 11.00
N ALA A 10 -9.76 5.34 11.43
CA ALA A 10 -10.18 3.95 11.26
C ALA A 10 -10.36 3.58 9.78
N VAL A 11 -10.96 4.48 8.98
CA VAL A 11 -11.14 4.28 7.53
C VAL A 11 -9.79 4.23 6.81
N LEU A 12 -8.84 5.06 7.21
CA LEU A 12 -7.47 5.02 6.64
C LEU A 12 -6.74 3.72 6.96
N ARG A 13 -6.86 3.21 8.20
CA ARG A 13 -6.28 1.90 8.57
C ARG A 13 -6.94 0.75 7.82
N GLU A 14 -8.25 0.80 7.65
CA GLU A 14 -8.97 -0.21 6.87
C GLU A 14 -8.55 -0.18 5.39
N ALA A 15 -8.43 1.00 4.80
CA ALA A 15 -7.93 1.17 3.44
C ALA A 15 -6.50 0.62 3.28
N ALA A 16 -5.61 0.88 4.25
CA ALA A 16 -4.27 0.29 4.26
C ALA A 16 -4.31 -1.24 4.33
N GLY A 17 -5.15 -1.81 5.21
CA GLY A 17 -5.30 -3.27 5.31
C GLY A 17 -5.87 -3.92 4.05
N ARG A 18 -6.79 -3.23 3.35
CA ARG A 18 -7.30 -3.68 2.04
C ARG A 18 -6.21 -3.66 0.97
N LEU A 19 -5.33 -2.65 0.96
CA LEU A 19 -4.18 -2.61 0.05
C LEU A 19 -3.18 -3.74 0.33
N ASP A 20 -2.90 -4.02 1.60
CA ASP A 20 -2.03 -5.12 2.01
C ASP A 20 -2.62 -6.49 1.55
N THR A 21 -3.93 -6.69 1.75
CA THR A 21 -4.61 -7.92 1.30
C THR A 21 -4.63 -8.06 -0.23
N LEU A 22 -4.89 -6.97 -0.95
CA LEU A 22 -4.86 -6.95 -2.41
C LEU A 22 -3.47 -7.27 -2.94
N TYR A 23 -2.43 -6.75 -2.28
CA TYR A 23 -1.03 -7.04 -2.57
C TYR A 23 -0.72 -8.54 -2.41
N ASP A 24 -1.10 -9.15 -1.29
CA ASP A 24 -0.83 -10.57 -1.05
C ASP A 24 -1.57 -11.48 -2.04
N THR A 25 -2.81 -11.11 -2.37
CA THR A 25 -3.64 -11.83 -3.34
C THR A 25 -3.04 -11.73 -4.75
N ALA A 26 -2.66 -10.52 -5.17
CA ALA A 26 -2.02 -10.30 -6.46
C ALA A 26 -0.67 -11.02 -6.54
N GLY A 27 0.14 -10.96 -5.48
CA GLY A 27 1.42 -11.66 -5.39
C GLY A 27 1.26 -13.17 -5.52
N THR A 28 0.25 -13.75 -4.86
CA THR A 28 -0.06 -15.18 -4.97
C THR A 28 -0.50 -15.56 -6.38
N SER A 29 -1.43 -14.80 -6.98
CA SER A 29 -1.89 -15.06 -8.35
C SER A 29 -0.78 -14.91 -9.39
N LEU A 30 0.16 -13.99 -9.17
CA LEU A 30 1.28 -13.77 -10.08
C LEU A 30 2.34 -14.87 -9.97
N ARG A 31 2.52 -15.50 -8.80
CA ARG A 31 3.45 -16.64 -8.64
C ARG A 31 3.09 -17.83 -9.52
N ASP A 32 1.80 -18.12 -9.69
CA ASP A 32 1.37 -19.21 -10.57
C ASP A 32 1.69 -18.88 -12.03
N THR A 33 1.49 -17.62 -12.42
CA THR A 33 1.89 -17.13 -13.74
C THR A 33 3.41 -17.18 -13.92
N ASP A 34 4.18 -16.81 -12.90
CA ASP A 34 5.65 -16.84 -12.93
C ASP A 34 6.19 -18.25 -13.06
N ARG A 35 5.59 -19.22 -12.35
CA ARG A 35 5.93 -20.62 -12.49
C ARG A 35 5.64 -21.10 -13.91
N ALA A 36 4.46 -20.82 -14.45
CA ALA A 36 4.12 -21.20 -15.82
C ALA A 36 5.07 -20.58 -16.87
N ILE A 37 5.46 -19.32 -16.67
CA ILE A 37 6.45 -18.65 -17.52
C ILE A 37 7.81 -19.35 -17.39
N ALA A 38 8.31 -19.56 -16.17
CA ALA A 38 9.59 -20.23 -15.95
C ALA A 38 9.61 -21.65 -16.55
N ASP A 39 8.55 -22.41 -16.36
CA ASP A 39 8.41 -23.77 -16.91
C ASP A 39 8.38 -23.78 -18.45
N SER A 40 7.92 -22.69 -19.08
CA SER A 40 7.90 -22.56 -20.53
C SER A 40 9.27 -22.21 -21.15
N HIS A 41 10.26 -21.82 -20.33
CA HIS A 41 11.54 -21.29 -20.78
C HIS A 41 12.25 -22.19 -21.80
N ASP A 42 12.30 -23.49 -21.54
CA ASP A 42 13.03 -24.47 -22.36
C ASP A 42 12.34 -24.75 -23.71
N GLY A 43 11.10 -24.28 -23.89
CA GLY A 43 10.37 -24.33 -25.15
C GLY A 43 10.82 -23.27 -26.17
N TRP A 44 11.52 -22.22 -25.72
CA TRP A 44 11.96 -21.12 -26.57
C TRP A 44 13.40 -21.36 -27.07
N ARG A 45 13.65 -21.14 -28.37
CA ARG A 45 14.97 -21.31 -28.99
C ARG A 45 15.39 -20.07 -29.75
N GLU A 46 16.71 -19.91 -29.92
CA GLU A 46 17.32 -18.88 -30.77
C GLU A 46 16.81 -17.47 -30.43
N ASP A 47 16.37 -16.70 -31.42
CA ASP A 47 15.87 -15.34 -31.23
C ASP A 47 14.65 -15.28 -30.31
N ALA A 48 13.83 -16.34 -30.28
CA ALA A 48 12.67 -16.42 -29.42
C ALA A 48 13.05 -16.55 -27.95
N ALA A 49 14.15 -17.23 -27.62
CA ALA A 49 14.67 -17.30 -26.24
C ALA A 49 15.14 -15.91 -25.74
N THR A 50 15.79 -15.14 -26.61
CA THR A 50 16.21 -13.77 -26.28
C THR A 50 15.01 -12.84 -26.08
N ALA A 51 14.01 -12.90 -26.97
CA ALA A 51 12.79 -12.13 -26.82
C ALA A 51 12.01 -12.51 -25.55
N PHE A 52 11.95 -13.81 -25.25
CA PHE A 52 11.35 -14.32 -24.04
C PHE A 52 12.03 -13.79 -22.77
N GLY A 53 13.37 -13.84 -22.70
CA GLY A 53 14.13 -13.28 -21.57
C GLY A 53 13.90 -11.77 -21.35
N ARG A 54 13.76 -11.00 -22.43
CA ARG A 54 13.40 -9.57 -22.33
C ARG A 54 11.98 -9.38 -21.78
N PHE A 55 11.05 -10.19 -22.26
CA PHE A 55 9.66 -10.15 -21.80
C PHE A 55 9.54 -10.51 -20.31
N THR A 56 10.19 -11.57 -19.86
CA THR A 56 10.17 -11.97 -18.44
C THR A 56 10.83 -10.93 -17.55
N GLY A 57 11.97 -10.37 -17.96
CA GLY A 57 12.62 -9.29 -17.22
C GLY A 57 11.78 -8.01 -17.13
N TYR A 58 11.04 -7.68 -18.19
CA TYR A 58 10.09 -6.56 -18.17
C TYR A 58 8.94 -6.79 -17.18
N LEU A 59 8.36 -8.00 -17.17
CA LEU A 59 7.29 -8.35 -16.24
C LEU A 59 7.77 -8.30 -14.79
N ASP A 60 8.96 -8.84 -14.51
CA ASP A 60 9.55 -8.83 -13.18
C ASP A 60 9.73 -7.40 -12.63
N ASN A 61 10.36 -6.52 -13.42
CA ASN A 61 10.56 -5.13 -13.04
C ASN A 61 9.24 -4.38 -12.77
N ARG A 62 8.21 -4.62 -13.61
CA ARG A 62 6.87 -4.04 -13.39
C ARG A 62 6.24 -4.52 -12.09
N ARG A 63 6.41 -5.80 -11.74
CA ARG A 63 5.91 -6.33 -10.47
C ARG A 63 6.64 -5.72 -9.29
N THR A 64 7.97 -5.72 -9.29
CA THR A 64 8.75 -5.10 -8.21
C THR A 64 8.35 -3.63 -8.01
N THR A 65 8.14 -2.90 -9.11
CA THR A 65 7.69 -1.51 -9.06
C THR A 65 6.30 -1.37 -8.44
N LEU A 66 5.34 -2.16 -8.90
CA LEU A 66 3.97 -2.15 -8.35
C LEU A 66 3.96 -2.52 -6.87
N GLN A 67 4.73 -3.54 -6.50
CA GLN A 67 4.85 -4.01 -5.12
C GLN A 67 5.36 -2.90 -4.20
N ARG A 68 6.42 -2.22 -4.62
CA ARG A 68 6.99 -1.09 -3.89
C ARG A 68 5.99 0.07 -3.75
N GLN A 69 5.31 0.45 -4.83
CA GLN A 69 4.34 1.56 -4.80
C GLN A 69 3.15 1.26 -3.87
N LEU A 70 2.65 0.03 -3.86
CA LEU A 70 1.57 -0.38 -2.96
C LEU A 70 2.02 -0.37 -1.49
N ALA A 71 3.23 -0.84 -1.21
CA ALA A 71 3.80 -0.78 0.14
C ALA A 71 3.98 0.67 0.61
N GLU A 72 4.53 1.55 -0.25
CA GLU A 72 4.68 2.98 0.02
C GLU A 72 3.32 3.65 0.31
N LEU A 73 2.27 3.31 -0.46
CA LEU A 73 0.92 3.85 -0.25
C LEU A 73 0.29 3.34 1.06
N SER A 74 0.42 2.04 1.36
CA SER A 74 -0.05 1.46 2.61
C SER A 74 0.60 2.12 3.82
N GLU A 75 1.91 2.31 3.79
CA GLU A 75 2.65 3.00 4.85
C GLU A 75 2.27 4.48 4.97
N ALA A 76 2.03 5.17 3.86
CA ALA A 76 1.55 6.55 3.88
C ALA A 76 0.17 6.66 4.55
N LEU A 77 -0.75 5.73 4.28
CA LEU A 77 -2.07 5.69 4.92
C LEU A 77 -1.96 5.39 6.42
N LYS A 78 -1.13 4.42 6.82
CA LYS A 78 -0.86 4.08 8.23
C LYS A 78 -0.28 5.28 8.98
N THR A 79 0.71 5.93 8.40
CA THR A 79 1.36 7.13 8.97
C THR A 79 0.37 8.29 9.11
N THR A 80 -0.47 8.50 8.10
CA THR A 80 -1.49 9.56 8.13
C THR A 80 -2.52 9.28 9.22
N ALA A 81 -2.99 8.04 9.35
CA ALA A 81 -3.92 7.64 10.39
C ALA A 81 -3.35 7.86 11.80
N ALA A 82 -2.08 7.48 12.02
CA ALA A 82 -1.40 7.68 13.30
C ALA A 82 -1.23 9.17 13.65
N THR A 83 -0.92 9.99 12.64
CA THR A 83 -0.78 11.44 12.80
C THR A 83 -2.11 12.08 13.18
N LEU A 84 -3.19 11.74 12.49
CA LEU A 84 -4.53 12.27 12.79
C LEU A 84 -4.99 11.85 14.19
N GLN A 85 -4.78 10.58 14.57
CA GLN A 85 -5.12 10.11 15.92
C GLN A 85 -4.36 10.89 17.00
N THR A 86 -3.06 11.15 16.80
CA THR A 86 -2.25 11.95 17.73
C THR A 86 -2.77 13.39 17.85
N GLN A 87 -3.15 13.99 16.72
CA GLN A 87 -3.73 15.35 16.70
C GLN A 87 -5.07 15.40 17.45
N ASP A 88 -5.95 14.42 17.24
CA ASP A 88 -7.24 14.34 17.92
C ASP A 88 -7.08 14.17 19.43
N GLN A 89 -6.14 13.32 19.88
CA GLN A 89 -5.82 13.15 21.29
C GLN A 89 -5.28 14.44 21.93
N SER A 90 -4.39 15.15 21.22
CA SER A 90 -3.85 16.44 21.70
C SER A 90 -4.93 17.52 21.79
N ARG A 91 -5.81 17.60 20.78
CA ARG A 91 -6.94 18.56 20.77
C ARG A 91 -7.94 18.26 21.89
N ALA A 92 -8.26 16.98 22.11
CA ALA A 92 -9.13 16.56 23.20
C ALA A 92 -8.54 16.95 24.57
N ALA A 93 -7.26 16.68 24.79
CA ALA A 93 -6.57 17.04 26.03
C ALA A 93 -6.57 18.56 26.30
N ASN A 94 -6.28 19.37 25.27
CA ASN A 94 -6.32 20.83 25.37
C ASN A 94 -7.73 21.34 25.68
N THR A 95 -8.76 20.74 25.07
CA THR A 95 -10.16 21.11 25.31
C THR A 95 -10.56 20.78 26.75
N THR A 96 -10.20 19.61 27.26
CA THR A 96 -10.44 19.21 28.65
C THR A 96 -9.74 20.15 29.64
N GLN A 97 -8.51 20.55 29.36
CA GLN A 97 -7.77 21.52 30.20
C GLN A 97 -8.45 22.89 30.22
N LEU A 98 -8.87 23.39 29.06
CA LEU A 98 -9.57 24.68 28.96
C LEU A 98 -10.92 24.65 29.70
N GLN A 99 -11.71 23.58 29.55
CA GLN A 99 -12.95 23.39 30.31
C GLN A 99 -12.69 23.38 31.82
N SER A 100 -11.68 22.63 32.27
CA SER A 100 -11.29 22.57 33.68
C SER A 100 -10.85 23.93 34.24
N SER A 101 -10.27 24.80 33.40
CA SER A 101 -9.86 26.16 33.79
C SER A 101 -11.00 27.18 33.81
N LEU A 102 -12.11 26.89 33.14
CA LEU A 102 -13.30 27.75 33.09
C LEU A 102 -14.32 27.40 34.19
N ASP A 103 -14.28 26.16 34.70
CA ASP A 103 -15.14 25.67 35.80
C ASP A 103 -14.59 26.03 37.22
N LEU A 104 -13.51 26.81 37.30
CA LEU A 104 -12.92 27.40 38.52
C LEU A 104 -13.18 28.91 38.58
#